data_AF-A0A850CJJ8-F1
#
_entry.id   AF-A0A850CJJ8-F1
#
_cell.length_a   1.000
_cell.length_b   1.000
_cell.length_c   1.000
_cell.angle_alpha   90.00
_cell.angle_beta   90.00
_cell.angle_gamma   90.00
#
_symmetry.space_group_name_H-M   'P 1'
#
loop_
_entity.id
_entity.type
_entity.pdbx_description
1 polymer ?
#
loop_
_entity_poly.entity_id
_entity_poly.type
_entity_poly.pdbx_seq_one_letter_code
_entity_poly.pdbx_strand_id
1 'polypeptide(L)'
;IVTIATDTPNAYNDTMLAWNIETKIKLYLWWDLLYDYWGVLGQVGGVLGVAAFAWFMLSRHSWRWGPEIWGWAGAYPAYIILVTSTTPSRVRYALLAFPMTLLIAWFLKLRWWCRYRYWLLGLIVVVGAAQMWWWTEHYLVIENLTDDLYP
;
A
#
# COMPACT_ATOMS: atom_id res chain seq x y z
N ILE A 1 13.09 -10.55 25.34
CA ILE A 1 14.04 -9.75 24.52
C ILE A 1 13.90 -8.28 24.84
N VAL A 2 12.75 -7.64 24.59
CA VAL A 2 12.53 -6.21 24.90
C VAL A 2 12.80 -5.89 26.37
N THR A 3 12.17 -6.62 27.31
CA THR A 3 12.40 -6.47 28.76
C THR A 3 13.86 -6.62 29.21
N ILE A 4 14.63 -7.49 28.55
CA ILE A 4 16.04 -7.74 28.88
C ILE A 4 16.91 -6.59 28.38
N ALA A 5 16.52 -5.91 27.30
CA ALA A 5 17.25 -4.80 26.72
C ALA A 5 16.93 -3.45 27.37
N THR A 6 15.72 -3.30 27.92
CA THR A 6 15.22 -2.02 28.45
C THR A 6 15.08 -1.97 29.97
N ASP A 7 15.43 -3.06 30.67
CA ASP A 7 15.35 -3.23 32.14
C ASP A 7 13.97 -2.87 32.74
N THR A 8 12.94 -2.89 31.90
CA THR A 8 11.56 -2.51 32.23
C THR A 8 10.70 -3.76 32.13
N PRO A 9 10.26 -4.33 33.28
CA PRO A 9 9.56 -5.62 33.33
C PRO A 9 8.33 -5.69 32.42
N ASN A 10 7.65 -4.55 32.24
CA ASN A 10 6.40 -4.44 31.50
C ASN A 10 6.55 -3.79 30.11
N ALA A 11 7.77 -3.61 29.60
CA ALA A 11 8.06 -2.90 28.35
C ALA A 11 7.21 -3.36 27.16
N TYR A 12 6.90 -4.66 27.08
CA TYR A 12 6.04 -5.22 26.05
C TYR A 12 4.57 -4.76 26.18
N ASN A 13 4.02 -4.75 27.39
CA ASN A 13 2.66 -4.29 27.62
C ASN A 13 2.55 -2.77 27.46
N ASP A 14 3.55 -2.03 27.93
CA ASP A 14 3.58 -0.57 27.81
C ASP A 14 3.70 -0.13 26.35
N THR A 15 4.47 -0.86 25.54
CA THR A 15 4.51 -0.66 24.08
C THR A 15 3.20 -1.05 23.42
N MET A 16 2.56 -2.18 23.78
CA MET A 16 1.23 -2.52 23.24
C MET A 16 0.15 -1.49 23.64
N LEU A 17 0.22 -0.92 24.84
CA LEU A 17 -0.69 0.13 25.31
C LEU A 17 -0.45 1.46 24.58
N ALA A 18 0.81 1.79 24.28
CA ALA A 18 1.15 2.95 23.44
C ALA A 18 0.68 2.76 21.99
N TRP A 19 0.65 1.52 21.49
CA TRP A 19 0.05 1.13 20.22
C TRP A 19 -1.49 1.07 20.29
N ASN A 20 -2.11 2.07 20.91
CA ASN A 20 -3.56 2.18 20.98
C ASN A 20 -4.12 2.11 19.56
N ILE A 21 -4.75 0.98 19.23
CA ILE A 21 -5.32 0.72 17.90
C ILE A 21 -6.55 1.61 17.83
N GLU A 22 -6.37 2.83 17.33
CA GLU A 22 -7.49 3.71 17.01
C GLU A 22 -8.46 2.96 16.11
N THR A 23 -9.65 2.66 16.62
CA THR A 23 -10.72 1.96 15.91
C THR A 23 -11.46 2.85 14.92
N LYS A 24 -11.03 4.11 14.76
CA LYS A 24 -11.65 5.07 13.85
C LYS A 24 -11.29 4.75 12.41
N ILE A 25 -12.29 4.83 11.54
CA ILE A 25 -12.10 4.71 10.09
C ILE A 25 -11.14 5.82 9.63
N LYS A 26 -10.05 5.44 8.97
CA LYS A 26 -8.94 6.32 8.59
C LYS A 26 -9.05 6.88 7.17
N LEU A 27 -10.23 6.78 6.55
CA LEU A 27 -10.47 7.20 5.16
C LEU A 27 -10.11 8.68 4.92
N TYR A 28 -10.34 9.55 5.90
CA TYR A 28 -10.02 10.98 5.78
C TYR A 28 -8.52 11.22 5.57
N LEU A 29 -7.63 10.42 6.18
CA LEU A 29 -6.19 10.54 5.99
C LEU A 29 -5.79 10.31 4.53
N TRP A 30 -6.45 9.38 3.85
CA TRP A 30 -6.23 9.12 2.43
C TRP A 30 -6.78 10.24 1.55
N TRP A 31 -7.92 10.81 1.93
CA TRP A 31 -8.55 11.92 1.22
C TRP A 31 -7.70 13.20 1.27
N ASP A 32 -7.13 13.49 2.44
CA ASP A 32 -6.24 14.62 2.68
C ASP A 32 -4.90 14.40 1.97
N LEU A 33 -4.33 13.19 2.05
CA LEU A 33 -3.10 12.83 1.32
C LEU A 33 -3.23 13.09 -0.19
N LEU A 34 -4.34 12.66 -0.79
CA LEU A 34 -4.58 12.87 -2.23
C LEU A 34 -4.66 14.36 -2.60
N TYR A 35 -5.19 15.18 -1.68
CA TYR A 35 -5.20 16.63 -1.83
C TYR A 35 -3.81 17.24 -1.68
N ASP A 36 -3.02 16.79 -0.73
CA ASP A 36 -1.68 17.32 -0.50
C ASP A 36 -0.73 17.05 -1.69
N TYR A 37 -0.87 15.91 -2.36
CA TYR A 37 -0.04 15.57 -3.52
C TYR A 37 -0.47 16.25 -4.82
N TRP A 38 -1.77 16.29 -5.12
CA TRP A 38 -2.27 16.74 -6.44
C TRP A 38 -3.61 17.51 -6.34
N GLY A 39 -3.92 18.06 -5.18
CA GLY A 39 -5.15 18.80 -4.93
C GLY A 39 -6.41 18.01 -5.28
N VAL A 40 -7.40 18.71 -5.81
CA VAL A 40 -8.69 18.12 -6.20
C VAL A 40 -8.54 17.05 -7.29
N LEU A 41 -7.55 17.18 -8.18
CA LEU A 41 -7.29 16.16 -9.22
C LEU A 41 -6.85 14.83 -8.60
N GLY A 42 -6.06 14.87 -7.53
CA GLY A 42 -5.66 13.68 -6.78
C GLY A 42 -6.86 12.96 -6.16
N GLN A 43 -7.78 13.71 -5.55
CA GLN A 43 -9.01 13.16 -4.97
C GLN A 43 -9.92 12.53 -6.02
N VAL A 44 -10.15 13.23 -7.14
CA VAL A 44 -10.92 12.69 -8.28
C VAL A 44 -10.26 11.43 -8.83
N GLY A 45 -8.94 11.45 -9.02
CA GLY A 45 -8.15 10.30 -9.45
C GLY A 45 -8.27 9.11 -8.50
N GLY A 46 -8.22 9.34 -7.19
CA GLY A 46 -8.41 8.32 -6.17
C GLY A 46 -9.80 7.68 -6.23
N VAL A 47 -10.86 8.48 -6.34
CA VAL A 47 -12.23 7.99 -6.49
C VAL A 47 -12.38 7.17 -7.77
N LEU A 48 -11.85 7.66 -8.89
CA LEU A 48 -11.87 6.93 -10.16
C LEU A 48 -11.08 5.62 -10.08
N GLY A 49 -9.95 5.60 -9.38
CA GLY A 49 -9.15 4.40 -9.14
C GLY A 49 -9.91 3.34 -8.35
N VAL A 50 -10.56 3.72 -7.25
CA VAL A 50 -11.41 2.83 -6.44
C VAL A 50 -12.59 2.32 -7.27
N ALA A 51 -13.26 3.19 -8.02
CA ALA A 51 -14.38 2.81 -8.88
C ALA A 51 -13.96 1.84 -9.99
N ALA A 52 -12.82 2.08 -10.64
CA ALA A 52 -12.26 1.20 -11.66
C ALA A 52 -11.88 -0.17 -11.08
N PHE A 53 -11.30 -0.20 -9.88
CA PHE A 53 -10.98 -1.44 -9.19
C PHE A 53 -12.24 -2.22 -8.80
N ALA A 54 -13.24 -1.56 -8.22
CA ALA A 54 -14.52 -2.18 -7.88
C ALA A 54 -15.23 -2.73 -9.13
N TRP A 55 -15.22 -1.97 -10.24
CA TRP A 55 -15.75 -2.42 -11.52
C TRP A 55 -15.03 -3.68 -12.03
N PHE A 56 -13.69 -3.70 -11.96
CA PHE A 56 -12.89 -4.86 -12.34
C PHE A 56 -13.22 -6.07 -11.45
N MET A 57 -13.36 -5.87 -10.14
CA MET A 57 -13.76 -6.90 -9.18
C MET A 57 -15.16 -7.46 -9.45
N LEU A 58 -16.07 -6.66 -10.00
CA LEU A 58 -17.41 -7.11 -10.41
C LEU A 58 -17.44 -7.76 -11.81
N SER A 59 -16.33 -7.73 -12.56
CA SER A 59 -16.28 -8.28 -13.91
C SER A 59 -16.23 -9.82 -13.91
N ARG A 60 -16.65 -10.44 -15.03
CA ARG A 60 -16.57 -11.91 -15.20
C ARG A 60 -15.14 -12.46 -15.11
N HIS A 61 -14.11 -11.62 -15.22
CA HIS A 61 -12.72 -12.06 -15.18
C HIS A 61 -12.25 -12.35 -13.76
N SER A 62 -12.61 -11.50 -12.79
CA SER A 62 -12.27 -11.68 -11.38
C SER A 62 -13.07 -12.80 -10.73
N TRP A 63 -14.30 -13.07 -11.19
CA TRP A 63 -15.14 -14.16 -10.66
C TRP A 63 -14.53 -15.55 -10.89
N ARG A 64 -13.63 -15.68 -11.88
CA ARG A 64 -12.91 -16.93 -12.17
C ARG A 64 -11.81 -17.23 -11.15
N TRP A 65 -11.48 -16.29 -10.26
CA TRP A 65 -10.47 -16.48 -9.23
C TRP A 65 -10.99 -17.34 -8.07
N GLY A 66 -12.29 -17.63 -8.03
CA GLY A 66 -12.93 -18.35 -6.94
C GLY A 66 -13.22 -17.42 -5.74
N PRO A 67 -14.13 -17.83 -4.86
CA PRO A 67 -14.64 -16.98 -3.77
C PRO A 67 -13.57 -16.57 -2.78
N GLU A 68 -12.57 -17.43 -2.53
CA GLU A 68 -11.48 -17.15 -1.60
C GLU A 68 -10.56 -16.04 -2.12
N ILE A 69 -9.98 -16.21 -3.32
CA ILE A 69 -9.06 -15.21 -3.90
C ILE A 69 -9.80 -13.90 -4.20
N TRP A 70 -11.06 -13.99 -4.65
CA TRP A 70 -11.90 -12.80 -4.86
C TRP A 70 -12.18 -12.06 -3.55
N GLY A 71 -12.52 -12.79 -2.49
CA GLY A 71 -12.75 -12.22 -1.16
C GLY A 71 -11.51 -11.51 -0.63
N TRP A 72 -10.34 -12.17 -0.70
CA TRP A 72 -9.07 -11.56 -0.30
C TRP A 72 -8.70 -10.35 -1.16
N ALA A 73 -8.94 -10.40 -2.47
CA ALA A 73 -8.65 -9.31 -3.38
C ALA A 73 -9.50 -8.05 -3.10
N GLY A 74 -10.73 -8.20 -2.62
CA GLY A 74 -11.58 -7.06 -2.22
C GLY A 74 -11.33 -6.60 -0.77
N ALA A 75 -11.26 -7.54 0.17
CA ALA A 75 -11.15 -7.25 1.59
C ALA A 75 -9.82 -6.61 1.97
N TYR A 76 -8.72 -7.01 1.32
CA TYR A 76 -7.39 -6.52 1.69
C TYR A 76 -7.17 -5.03 1.32
N PRO A 77 -7.48 -4.56 0.10
CA PRO A 77 -7.46 -3.12 -0.21
C PRO A 77 -8.44 -2.32 0.65
N ALA A 78 -9.64 -2.86 0.91
CA ALA A 78 -10.62 -2.20 1.77
C ALA A 78 -10.08 -2.03 3.20
N TYR A 79 -9.43 -3.06 3.76
CA TYR A 79 -8.77 -2.98 5.06
C TYR A 79 -7.68 -1.91 5.08
N ILE A 80 -6.87 -1.81 4.04
CA ILE A 80 -5.82 -0.79 3.94
C ILE A 80 -6.44 0.61 3.96
N ILE A 81 -7.41 0.88 3.10
CA ILE A 81 -8.01 2.21 2.98
C ILE A 81 -8.78 2.60 4.25
N LEU A 82 -9.48 1.65 4.87
CA LEU A 82 -10.38 1.95 6.00
C LEU A 82 -9.67 1.93 7.35
N VAL A 83 -8.66 1.07 7.54
CA VAL A 83 -8.10 0.79 8.87
C VAL A 83 -6.66 1.30 9.00
N THR A 84 -5.91 1.41 7.90
CA THR A 84 -4.49 1.79 7.97
C THR A 84 -4.27 3.29 7.77
N SER A 85 -3.31 3.83 8.51
CA SER A 85 -2.83 5.21 8.32
C SER A 85 -1.99 5.31 7.05
N THR A 86 -1.95 6.52 6.47
CA THR A 86 -1.15 6.89 5.29
C THR A 86 0.36 6.92 5.54
N THR A 87 0.82 6.29 6.63
CA THR A 87 2.23 6.27 7.00
C THR A 87 3.06 5.68 5.84
N PRO A 88 4.12 6.37 5.42
CA PRO A 88 5.01 6.03 4.30
C PRO A 88 5.29 4.51 4.14
N SER A 89 5.57 3.84 5.26
CA SER A 89 5.90 2.42 5.32
C SER A 89 4.75 1.45 5.01
N ARG A 90 3.48 1.85 5.08
CA ARG A 90 2.31 0.98 4.86
C ARG A 90 1.78 0.99 3.43
N VAL A 91 1.96 2.10 2.70
CA VAL A 91 1.72 2.19 1.25
C VAL A 91 2.55 1.13 0.50
N ARG A 92 3.75 0.83 1.02
CA ARG A 92 4.64 -0.22 0.52
C ARG A 92 4.03 -1.63 0.59
N TYR A 93 3.34 -1.97 1.69
CA TYR A 93 2.68 -3.28 1.83
C TYR A 93 1.43 -3.40 0.97
N ALA A 94 0.74 -2.29 0.69
CA ALA A 94 -0.42 -2.25 -0.20
C ALA A 94 -0.05 -2.61 -1.66
N LEU A 95 1.10 -2.12 -2.14
CA LEU A 95 1.60 -2.38 -3.49
C LEU A 95 2.15 -3.81 -3.66
N LEU A 96 2.70 -4.39 -2.59
CA LEU A 96 3.21 -5.76 -2.54
C LEU A 96 2.12 -6.82 -2.35
N ALA A 97 0.87 -6.41 -2.17
CA ALA A 97 -0.22 -7.31 -1.90
C ALA A 97 -0.48 -8.25 -3.08
N PHE A 98 -0.59 -9.54 -2.78
CA PHE A 98 -1.05 -10.65 -3.64
C PHE A 98 -2.08 -10.26 -4.74
N PRO A 99 -3.14 -9.46 -4.47
CA PRO A 99 -4.08 -9.03 -5.52
C PRO A 99 -3.49 -8.15 -6.63
N MET A 100 -2.47 -7.33 -6.36
CA MET A 100 -1.81 -6.53 -7.40
C MET A 100 -1.00 -7.40 -8.37
N THR A 101 -0.39 -8.49 -7.89
CA THR A 101 0.32 -9.43 -8.76
C THR A 101 -0.62 -10.14 -9.73
N LEU A 102 -1.86 -10.43 -9.32
CA LEU A 102 -2.89 -11.02 -10.17
C LEU A 102 -3.40 -10.03 -11.23
N LEU A 103 -3.56 -8.76 -10.86
CA LEU A 103 -3.88 -7.68 -11.82
C LEU A 103 -2.78 -7.51 -12.87
N ILE A 104 -1.52 -7.48 -12.43
CA ILE A 104 -0.35 -7.40 -13.32
C ILE A 104 -0.31 -8.63 -14.26
N ALA A 105 -0.50 -9.84 -13.71
CA ALA A 105 -0.51 -11.08 -14.48
C ALA A 105 -1.67 -11.14 -15.50
N TRP A 106 -2.85 -10.61 -15.13
CA TRP A 106 -3.98 -10.49 -16.05
C TRP A 106 -3.67 -9.51 -17.19
N PHE A 107 -3.10 -8.34 -16.86
CA PHE A 107 -2.75 -7.32 -17.84
C PHE A 107 -1.66 -7.80 -18.83
N LEU A 108 -0.64 -8.49 -18.33
CA LEU A 108 0.43 -9.10 -19.13
C LEU A 108 -0.07 -10.22 -20.07
N LYS A 109 -1.25 -10.80 -19.80
CA LYS A 109 -1.88 -11.82 -20.65
C LYS A 109 -2.76 -11.26 -21.77
N LEU A 110 -2.96 -9.93 -21.87
CA LEU A 110 -3.68 -9.34 -23.01
C LEU A 110 -2.97 -9.65 -24.33
N ARG A 111 -3.71 -10.05 -25.37
CA ARG A 111 -3.17 -10.49 -26.69
C ARG A 111 -2.15 -9.52 -27.29
N TRP A 112 -2.36 -8.22 -27.11
CA TRP A 112 -1.50 -7.16 -27.63
C TRP A 112 -0.18 -7.01 -26.84
N TRP A 113 -0.20 -7.31 -25.54
CA TRP A 113 0.91 -7.12 -24.61
C TRP A 113 1.71 -8.41 -24.41
N CYS A 114 1.14 -9.57 -24.75
CA CYS A 114 1.75 -10.89 -24.63
C CYS A 114 3.11 -10.99 -25.33
N ARG A 115 3.30 -10.29 -26.46
CA ARG A 115 4.59 -10.27 -27.19
C ARG A 115 5.70 -9.54 -26.43
N TYR A 116 5.34 -8.63 -25.54
CA TYR A 116 6.26 -7.82 -24.73
C TYR A 116 6.25 -8.20 -23.27
N ARG A 117 5.58 -9.29 -22.88
CA ARG A 117 5.36 -9.66 -21.48
C ARG A 117 6.64 -9.67 -20.64
N TYR A 118 7.74 -10.15 -21.21
CA TYR A 118 9.03 -10.23 -20.51
C TYR A 118 9.69 -8.86 -20.37
N TRP A 119 9.60 -8.01 -21.38
CA TRP A 119 10.08 -6.63 -21.33
C TRP A 119 9.28 -5.79 -20.33
N LEU A 120 7.96 -5.97 -20.30
CA LEU A 120 7.07 -5.29 -19.36
C LEU A 120 7.31 -5.76 -17.93
N LEU A 121 7.49 -7.06 -17.71
CA LEU A 121 7.90 -7.59 -16.39
C LEU A 121 9.24 -7.02 -15.95
N GLY A 122 10.24 -7.00 -16.85
CA GLY A 122 11.53 -6.39 -16.57
C GLY A 122 11.40 -4.91 -16.21
N LEU A 123 10.59 -4.16 -16.96
CA LEU A 123 10.33 -2.75 -16.69
C LEU A 123 9.64 -2.55 -15.33
N ILE A 124 8.65 -3.37 -14.98
CA ILE A 124 7.99 -3.31 -13.66
C ILE A 124 9.00 -3.56 -12.54
N VAL A 125 9.91 -4.54 -12.71
CA VAL A 125 10.96 -4.82 -11.73
C VAL A 125 11.93 -3.64 -11.59
N VAL A 126 12.37 -3.06 -12.71
CA VAL A 126 13.30 -1.92 -12.71
C VAL A 126 12.65 -0.68 -12.09
N VAL A 127 11.41 -0.37 -12.46
CA VAL A 127 10.67 0.77 -11.90
C VAL A 127 10.41 0.56 -10.41
N GLY A 128 10.00 -0.66 -10.02
CA GLY A 128 9.82 -1.00 -8.60
C GLY A 128 11.12 -0.89 -7.80
N ALA A 129 12.25 -1.33 -8.36
CA ALA A 129 13.56 -1.19 -7.75
C ALA A 129 14.01 0.28 -7.64
N ALA A 130 13.82 1.07 -8.69
CA ALA A 130 14.14 2.50 -8.70
C ALA A 130 13.26 3.28 -7.69
N GLN A 131 11.98 2.95 -7.61
CA GLN A 131 11.07 3.54 -6.63
C GLN A 131 11.48 3.17 -5.20
N MET A 132 11.88 1.91 -4.96
CA MET A 132 12.40 1.48 -3.66
C MET A 132 13.73 2.16 -3.32
N TRP A 133 14.62 2.34 -4.29
CA TRP A 133 15.88 3.06 -4.12
C TRP A 133 15.64 4.51 -3.72
N TRP A 134 14.87 5.24 -4.54
CA TRP A 134 14.56 6.66 -4.30
C TRP A 134 13.89 6.84 -2.94
N TRP A 135 12.99 5.93 -2.59
CA TRP A 135 12.36 5.92 -1.28
C TRP A 135 13.34 5.69 -0.13
N THR A 136 14.23 4.72 -0.27
CA THR A 136 15.24 4.43 0.76
C THR A 136 16.15 5.63 0.96
N GLU A 137 16.58 6.27 -0.12
CA GLU A 137 17.40 7.48 -0.10
C GLU A 137 16.68 8.66 0.57
N HIS A 138 15.42 8.94 0.23
CA HIS A 138 14.71 10.13 0.74
C HIS A 138 14.03 9.95 2.10
N TYR A 139 13.68 8.72 2.50
CA TYR A 139 12.84 8.49 3.70
C TYR A 139 13.44 7.55 4.74
N LEU A 140 14.45 6.74 4.41
CA LEU A 140 15.05 5.78 5.35
C LEU A 140 16.49 6.13 5.73
N VAL A 141 17.26 6.75 4.83
CA VAL A 141 18.60 7.21 5.13
C VAL A 141 18.49 8.55 5.87
N ILE A 142 18.60 8.49 7.19
CA ILE A 142 18.80 9.67 8.03
C ILE A 142 20.27 10.07 7.87
N GLU A 143 20.56 10.98 6.94
CA GLU A 143 21.93 11.46 6.69
C GLU A 143 22.44 12.38 7.80
N ASN A 144 21.55 13.07 8.52
CA ASN A 144 21.89 13.90 9.66
C ASN A 144 20.88 13.69 10.81
N LEU A 145 21.38 13.48 12.03
CA LEU A 145 20.60 13.39 13.27
C LEU A 145 20.21 14.78 13.83
N THR A 146 20.16 15.77 12.97
CA THR A 146 19.84 17.16 13.32
C THR A 146 18.67 17.56 12.46
N ASP A 147 17.47 17.43 12.99
CA ASP A 147 16.42 18.45 12.84
C ASP A 147 15.19 18.02 13.64
N ASP A 148 14.75 18.93 14.50
CA ASP A 148 13.49 18.94 15.23
C ASP A 148 12.30 19.08 14.25
N LEU A 149 12.17 18.13 13.32
CA LEU A 149 11.16 18.10 12.25
C LEU A 149 9.83 17.48 12.70
N TYR A 150 9.53 17.60 13.98
CA TYR A 150 8.20 17.39 14.55
C TYR A 150 7.89 18.56 15.50
N PRO A 151 6.97 19.48 15.15
CA PRO A 151 6.26 20.24 16.17
C PRO A 151 5.38 19.33 17.04
#